data_AF-A0A224YY60-F1
#
_entry.id   AF-A0A224YY60-F1
#
_cell.length_a   1.000
_cell.length_b   1.000
_cell.length_c   1.000
_cell.angle_alpha   90.00
_cell.angle_beta   90.00
_cell.angle_gamma   90.00
#
_symmetry.space_group_name_H-M   'P 1'
#
loop_
_entity.id
_entity.type
_entity.pdbx_description
1 polymer ?
#
loop_
_entity_poly.entity_id
_entity_poly.type
_entity_poly.pdbx_seq_one_letter_code
_entity_poly.pdbx_strand_id
1 'polypeptide(L)'
;MGVSLSREGVTLPFEGSYGIERRGFTASGAELRARGFQALVVHVRPTTSKVIVVGERLRPSERWRDVRLPPWWGFSEVLLTVPLTEGAAFYNLSLHGLWHPWQAYRLTLQTKVCRTGTQGDGFVRFLVPWGMEDLFYHIQYHVGSRRGPKETPMLVHVQSNAGRSDAPPPQLHLYLDPECSYELRAEAAWKTSLGQMMRRHITMVPSYCIAITLALLAEQLFSTHTSGVSLDFNCALQKAETFLELTLLASLVEYFFQSLSEEGGILVIDNMGTTNVWENVALRVSLYCIGCGAVYVLGILIAGGTYLSATWLNSMLAMVRGTERSPPPKKQPWLPQVFLLVTLLLLLVVATCAAVAMLVGSVVFAIRLVYQCARQSAQEQRRGPSSETCGWRLQLCLLHLWLWVTAMGLPAAIVWFSVGPLSPRPGGADPLAPTATFLILAQAVLWQPFVPNPQGLYYRPVAWLFRLLSFACVLLSPVRMYRAAQIIAVAHVALALQQLLSPQQLGHKAD
;
A
#
# COMPACT_ATOMS: atom_id res chain seq x y z
N MET A 1 -6.97 -62.04 -1.89
CA MET A 1 -6.47 -61.16 -0.80
C MET A 1 -7.09 -59.78 -0.99
N GLY A 2 -7.68 -59.19 0.05
CA GLY A 2 -8.17 -57.80 0.00
C GLY A 2 -7.09 -56.82 0.42
N VAL A 3 -6.95 -55.70 -0.28
CA VAL A 3 -6.05 -54.61 0.09
C VAL A 3 -6.86 -53.53 0.80
N SER A 4 -6.41 -53.09 1.98
CA SER A 4 -7.06 -51.99 2.69
C SER A 4 -6.66 -50.67 2.05
N LEU A 5 -7.63 -49.98 1.45
CA LEU A 5 -7.45 -48.64 0.86
C LEU A 5 -7.75 -47.52 1.86
N SER A 6 -8.00 -47.86 3.13
CA SER A 6 -8.41 -46.91 4.18
C SER A 6 -7.33 -45.89 4.53
N ARG A 7 -6.06 -46.17 4.20
CA ARG A 7 -4.91 -45.25 4.40
C ARG A 7 -4.71 -44.29 3.22
N GLU A 8 -5.31 -44.57 2.07
CA GLU A 8 -5.21 -43.75 0.85
C GLU A 8 -6.37 -42.73 0.76
N GLY A 9 -7.29 -42.73 1.73
CA GLY A 9 -8.39 -41.79 1.78
C GLY A 9 -7.96 -40.41 2.29
N VAL A 10 -8.57 -39.37 1.74
CA VAL A 10 -8.39 -37.98 2.16
C VAL A 10 -9.38 -37.66 3.28
N THR A 11 -8.91 -37.06 4.36
CA THR A 11 -9.76 -36.52 5.42
C THR A 11 -10.35 -35.18 4.96
N LEU A 12 -11.67 -35.06 5.09
CA LEU A 12 -12.46 -33.91 4.70
C LEU A 12 -13.06 -33.29 5.97
N PRO A 13 -13.12 -31.95 6.07
CA PRO A 13 -13.64 -31.30 7.25
C PRO A 13 -15.15 -31.52 7.40
N PHE A 14 -15.59 -31.64 8.65
CA PHE A 14 -16.98 -31.74 9.05
C PHE A 14 -17.20 -30.97 10.34
N GLU A 15 -18.19 -30.10 10.36
CA GLU A 15 -18.55 -29.32 11.54
C GLU A 15 -19.61 -30.09 12.34
N GLY A 16 -19.15 -30.87 13.32
CA GLY A 16 -20.00 -31.59 14.25
C GLY A 16 -19.38 -31.64 15.65
N SER A 17 -20.20 -31.63 16.69
CA SER A 17 -19.80 -31.51 18.12
C SER A 17 -18.88 -32.63 18.64
N TYR A 18 -18.59 -33.64 17.83
CA TYR A 18 -17.81 -34.83 18.20
C TYR A 18 -16.83 -35.25 17.09
N GLY A 19 -16.05 -34.33 16.50
CA GLY A 19 -14.83 -34.67 15.75
C GLY A 19 -14.95 -35.80 14.71
N ILE A 20 -16.09 -35.92 14.00
CA ILE A 20 -16.30 -36.99 13.03
C ILE A 20 -15.59 -36.61 11.73
N GLU A 21 -14.51 -37.32 11.41
CA GLU A 21 -13.77 -37.18 10.15
C GLU A 21 -14.64 -37.67 8.97
N ARG A 22 -14.98 -36.78 8.02
CA ARG A 22 -15.43 -37.24 6.70
C ARG A 22 -14.21 -37.81 5.98
N ARG A 23 -14.36 -38.95 5.31
CA ARG A 23 -13.29 -39.56 4.51
C ARG A 23 -13.75 -39.75 3.08
N GLY A 24 -12.99 -39.17 2.16
CA GLY A 24 -13.18 -39.33 0.73
C GLY A 24 -12.14 -40.29 0.16
N PHE A 25 -12.55 -41.18 -0.75
CA PHE A 25 -11.66 -42.02 -1.50
C PHE A 25 -12.02 -41.96 -2.97
N THR A 26 -11.04 -41.63 -3.81
CA THR A 26 -11.20 -41.54 -5.26
C THR A 26 -10.13 -42.39 -5.93
N ALA A 27 -10.52 -43.35 -6.75
CA ALA A 27 -9.60 -44.22 -7.48
C ALA A 27 -10.08 -44.50 -8.91
N SER A 28 -9.13 -44.77 -9.79
CA SER A 28 -9.43 -45.15 -11.17
C SER A 28 -9.97 -46.59 -11.23
N GLY A 29 -11.21 -46.75 -11.69
CA GLY A 29 -11.81 -48.06 -11.87
C GLY A 29 -11.12 -48.92 -12.96
N ALA A 30 -10.33 -48.32 -13.85
CA ALA A 30 -9.52 -49.06 -14.83
C ALA A 30 -8.26 -49.64 -14.17
N GLU A 31 -7.60 -48.83 -13.34
CA GLU A 31 -6.42 -49.23 -12.57
C GLU A 31 -6.76 -50.33 -11.56
N LEU A 32 -7.86 -50.18 -10.83
CA LEU A 32 -8.32 -51.19 -9.87
C LEU A 32 -8.64 -52.53 -10.58
N ARG A 33 -9.23 -52.47 -11.78
CA ARG A 33 -9.48 -53.67 -12.59
C ARG A 33 -8.20 -54.29 -13.14
N ALA A 34 -7.25 -53.48 -13.59
CA ALA A 34 -5.93 -53.95 -14.03
C ALA A 34 -5.16 -54.66 -12.89
N ARG A 35 -5.37 -54.22 -11.65
CA ARG A 35 -4.84 -54.86 -10.43
C ARG A 35 -5.62 -56.11 -10.00
N GLY A 36 -6.66 -56.51 -10.74
CA GLY A 36 -7.45 -57.72 -10.49
C GLY A 36 -8.55 -57.60 -9.44
N PHE A 37 -8.89 -56.38 -8.99
CA PHE A 37 -9.98 -56.17 -8.03
C PHE A 37 -11.36 -56.24 -8.70
N GLN A 38 -12.30 -56.96 -8.05
CA GLN A 38 -13.66 -57.18 -8.56
C GLN A 38 -14.74 -56.40 -7.80
N ALA A 39 -14.54 -56.13 -6.52
CA ALA A 39 -15.51 -55.47 -5.67
C ALA A 39 -14.83 -54.47 -4.72
N LEU A 40 -15.52 -53.35 -4.45
CA LEU A 40 -15.16 -52.41 -3.40
C LEU A 40 -16.06 -52.69 -2.19
N VAL A 41 -15.44 -53.00 -1.05
CA VAL A 41 -16.17 -53.26 0.20
C VAL A 41 -15.93 -52.12 1.17
N VAL A 42 -17.00 -51.43 1.55
CA VAL A 42 -16.97 -50.39 2.59
C VAL A 42 -17.38 -51.03 3.91
N HIS A 43 -16.40 -51.26 4.79
CA HIS A 43 -16.65 -51.82 6.11
C HIS A 43 -16.74 -50.71 7.15
N VAL A 44 -17.96 -50.49 7.66
CA VAL A 44 -18.23 -49.54 8.75
C VAL A 44 -18.26 -50.30 10.07
N ARG A 45 -17.43 -49.89 11.03
CA ARG A 45 -17.46 -50.49 12.39
C ARG A 45 -18.75 -50.08 13.09
N PRO A 46 -19.25 -50.87 14.06
CA PRO A 46 -20.39 -50.47 14.87
C PRO A 46 -20.12 -49.11 15.54
N THR A 47 -20.93 -48.10 15.20
CA THR A 47 -20.85 -46.73 15.74
C THR A 47 -22.21 -46.31 16.29
N THR A 48 -22.19 -45.49 17.34
CA THR A 48 -23.40 -44.88 17.92
C THR A 48 -23.94 -43.73 17.06
N SER A 49 -23.08 -43.13 16.22
CA SER A 49 -23.46 -42.10 15.25
C SER A 49 -23.93 -42.71 13.93
N LYS A 50 -24.87 -42.01 13.29
CA LYS A 50 -25.35 -42.34 11.94
C LYS A 50 -24.20 -42.14 10.93
N VAL A 51 -23.89 -43.18 10.16
CA VAL A 51 -22.89 -43.12 9.07
C VAL A 51 -23.63 -43.12 7.74
N ILE A 52 -23.29 -42.17 6.88
CA ILE A 52 -23.82 -42.07 5.52
C ILE A 52 -22.69 -42.43 4.55
N VAL A 53 -22.94 -43.39 3.67
CA VAL A 53 -22.00 -43.80 2.62
C VAL A 53 -22.59 -43.35 1.28
N VAL A 54 -21.89 -42.42 0.63
CA VAL A 54 -22.25 -41.97 -0.72
C VAL A 54 -21.19 -42.51 -1.68
N GLY A 55 -21.64 -43.24 -2.70
CA GLY A 55 -20.78 -43.81 -3.72
C GLY A 55 -21.30 -43.46 -5.10
N GLU A 56 -20.45 -42.84 -5.93
CA GLU A 56 -20.75 -42.55 -7.32
C GLU A 56 -19.66 -43.12 -8.22
N ARG A 57 -20.06 -43.69 -9.36
CA ARG A 57 -19.13 -44.02 -10.44
C ARG A 57 -19.11 -42.87 -11.43
N LEU A 58 -18.05 -42.07 -11.37
CA LEU A 58 -17.87 -40.88 -12.19
C LEU A 58 -17.16 -41.18 -13.52
N ARG A 59 -17.49 -40.37 -14.54
CA ARG A 59 -16.69 -40.22 -15.77
C ARG A 59 -16.02 -38.85 -15.76
N PRO A 60 -14.68 -38.77 -15.93
CA PRO A 60 -14.00 -37.50 -15.81
C PRO A 60 -14.48 -36.41 -16.79
N SER A 61 -14.82 -36.78 -18.02
CA SER A 61 -15.29 -35.85 -19.05
C SER A 61 -16.61 -35.14 -18.72
N GLU A 62 -17.44 -35.71 -17.85
CA GLU A 62 -18.75 -35.15 -17.49
C GLU A 62 -18.67 -34.29 -16.21
N ARG A 63 -17.80 -34.68 -15.27
CA ARG A 63 -17.67 -34.08 -13.93
C ARG A 63 -16.55 -33.04 -13.79
N TRP A 64 -15.57 -33.03 -14.70
CA TRP A 64 -14.55 -31.98 -14.78
C TRP A 64 -15.01 -30.97 -15.82
N ARG A 65 -15.19 -29.72 -15.40
CA ARG A 65 -15.61 -28.64 -16.29
C ARG A 65 -14.67 -27.45 -16.14
N ASP A 66 -14.22 -26.96 -17.27
CA ASP A 66 -13.46 -25.72 -17.32
C ASP A 66 -14.42 -24.56 -17.47
N VAL A 67 -14.41 -23.66 -16.48
CA VAL A 67 -15.35 -22.54 -16.41
C VAL A 67 -14.57 -21.23 -16.45
N ARG A 68 -14.97 -20.33 -17.35
CA ARG A 68 -14.44 -18.97 -17.39
C ARG A 68 -15.27 -18.10 -16.47
N LEU A 69 -14.60 -17.42 -15.55
CA LEU A 69 -15.26 -16.44 -14.71
C LEU A 69 -15.65 -15.21 -15.54
N PRO A 70 -16.73 -14.51 -15.15
CA PRO A 70 -17.06 -13.24 -15.76
C PRO A 70 -15.88 -12.27 -15.62
N PRO A 71 -15.74 -11.29 -16.52
CA PRO A 71 -14.79 -10.21 -16.34
C PRO A 71 -14.97 -9.57 -14.96
N TRP A 72 -13.90 -9.01 -14.38
CA TRP A 72 -13.97 -8.38 -13.05
C TRP A 72 -14.92 -7.16 -12.97
N TRP A 73 -15.34 -6.62 -14.12
CA TRP A 73 -16.38 -5.59 -14.27
C TRP A 73 -17.76 -6.14 -14.72
N GLY A 74 -17.87 -7.45 -14.89
CA GLY A 74 -19.05 -8.12 -15.42
C GLY A 74 -20.19 -8.26 -14.41
N PHE A 75 -21.39 -8.52 -14.94
CA PHE A 75 -22.58 -8.86 -14.15
C PHE A 75 -22.56 -10.32 -13.69
N SER A 76 -23.57 -10.72 -12.93
CA SER A 76 -23.70 -12.11 -12.49
C SER A 76 -23.93 -13.04 -13.69
N GLU A 77 -23.12 -14.09 -13.79
CA GLU A 77 -23.20 -15.13 -14.81
C GLU A 77 -23.42 -16.50 -14.17
N VAL A 78 -24.20 -17.35 -14.84
CA VAL A 78 -24.43 -18.73 -14.40
C VAL A 78 -23.26 -19.59 -14.88
N LEU A 79 -22.54 -20.21 -13.93
CA LEU A 79 -21.36 -21.02 -14.20
C LEU A 79 -21.68 -22.49 -14.44
N LEU A 80 -22.62 -23.03 -13.66
CA LEU A 80 -23.00 -24.45 -13.72
C LEU A 80 -24.46 -24.61 -13.29
N THR A 81 -25.19 -25.46 -14.00
CA THR A 81 -26.52 -25.92 -13.60
C THR A 81 -26.49 -27.45 -13.48
N VAL A 82 -26.77 -27.98 -12.29
CA VAL A 82 -26.88 -29.42 -12.05
C VAL A 82 -28.35 -29.77 -11.86
N PRO A 83 -29.00 -30.36 -12.88
CA PRO A 83 -30.38 -30.79 -12.76
C PRO A 83 -30.50 -31.99 -11.82
N LEU A 84 -31.67 -32.13 -11.17
CA LEU A 84 -31.97 -33.21 -10.23
C LEU A 84 -31.81 -34.62 -10.86
N THR A 85 -31.98 -34.72 -12.18
CA THR A 85 -31.90 -35.97 -12.94
C THR A 85 -30.50 -36.55 -13.00
N GLU A 86 -29.46 -35.75 -12.78
CA GLU A 86 -28.08 -36.21 -12.86
C GLU A 86 -27.59 -36.96 -11.63
N GLY A 87 -28.26 -36.80 -10.47
CA GLY A 87 -27.92 -37.49 -9.23
C GLY A 87 -26.44 -37.41 -8.85
N ALA A 88 -25.78 -36.29 -9.14
CA ALA A 88 -24.33 -36.15 -9.04
C ALA A 88 -23.91 -35.85 -7.59
N ALA A 89 -22.94 -36.60 -7.06
CA ALA A 89 -22.37 -36.38 -5.75
C ALA A 89 -21.07 -35.54 -5.80
N PHE A 90 -20.38 -35.50 -6.94
CA PHE A 90 -19.12 -34.77 -7.08
C PHE A 90 -18.98 -34.02 -8.41
N TYR A 91 -18.52 -32.78 -8.34
CA TYR A 91 -18.08 -31.97 -9.49
C TYR A 91 -16.73 -31.30 -9.20
N ASN A 92 -15.89 -31.21 -10.24
CA ASN A 92 -14.64 -30.45 -10.20
C ASN A 92 -14.69 -29.35 -11.26
N LEU A 93 -14.70 -28.09 -10.83
CA LEU A 93 -14.67 -26.95 -11.71
C LEU A 93 -13.29 -26.30 -11.69
N SER A 94 -12.69 -26.09 -12.85
CA SER A 94 -11.49 -25.28 -12.98
C SER A 94 -11.90 -23.83 -13.27
N LEU A 95 -11.44 -22.90 -12.42
CA LEU A 95 -11.84 -21.49 -12.47
C LEU A 95 -10.80 -20.69 -13.25
N HIS A 96 -11.05 -20.50 -14.54
CA HIS A 96 -10.20 -19.67 -15.38
C HIS A 96 -10.52 -18.19 -15.19
N GLY A 97 -9.48 -17.37 -15.11
CA GLY A 97 -9.58 -15.92 -14.95
C GLY A 97 -9.34 -15.42 -13.53
N LEU A 98 -9.06 -16.32 -12.57
CA LEU A 98 -8.69 -15.99 -11.19
C LEU A 98 -7.18 -16.22 -10.98
N TRP A 99 -6.37 -15.29 -11.49
CA TRP A 99 -4.90 -15.41 -11.46
C TRP A 99 -4.25 -14.39 -10.53
N HIS A 100 -4.94 -13.26 -10.30
CA HIS A 100 -4.39 -12.15 -9.54
C HIS A 100 -4.96 -12.11 -8.13
N PRO A 101 -4.17 -11.70 -7.12
CA PRO A 101 -4.60 -11.69 -5.72
C PRO A 101 -5.59 -10.57 -5.41
N TRP A 102 -5.66 -9.56 -6.28
CA TRP A 102 -6.64 -8.48 -6.18
C TRP A 102 -8.00 -8.86 -6.74
N GLN A 103 -8.13 -10.00 -7.45
CA GLN A 103 -9.40 -10.46 -7.96
C GLN A 103 -10.17 -11.20 -6.87
N ALA A 104 -11.43 -10.80 -6.68
CA ALA A 104 -12.35 -11.46 -5.78
C ALA A 104 -13.70 -11.68 -6.48
N TYR A 105 -14.25 -12.88 -6.32
CA TYR A 105 -15.55 -13.27 -6.87
C TYR A 105 -16.46 -13.77 -5.76
N ARG A 106 -17.75 -13.44 -5.85
CA ARG A 106 -18.77 -14.06 -5.02
C ARG A 106 -19.42 -15.17 -5.84
N LEU A 107 -19.20 -16.40 -5.42
CA LEU A 107 -19.87 -17.57 -5.97
C LEU A 107 -21.11 -17.84 -5.13
N THR A 108 -22.28 -17.96 -5.74
CA THR A 108 -23.52 -18.29 -5.04
C THR A 108 -24.04 -19.62 -5.54
N LEU A 109 -24.04 -20.61 -4.65
CA LEU A 109 -24.64 -21.92 -4.93
C LEU A 109 -26.09 -21.88 -4.44
N GLN A 110 -27.03 -21.91 -5.38
CA GLN A 110 -28.46 -21.95 -5.12
C GLN A 110 -28.94 -23.41 -5.12
N THR A 111 -29.48 -23.87 -3.98
CA THR A 111 -30.21 -25.13 -3.89
C THR A 111 -31.67 -24.88 -4.26
N LYS A 112 -32.09 -25.41 -5.42
CA LYS A 112 -33.42 -25.13 -5.99
C LYS A 112 -34.48 -26.07 -5.42
N VAL A 113 -34.38 -27.35 -5.78
CA VAL A 113 -35.37 -28.39 -5.44
C VAL A 113 -34.63 -29.61 -4.92
N CYS A 114 -35.11 -30.17 -3.83
CA CYS A 114 -34.57 -31.34 -3.14
C CYS A 114 -35.68 -32.37 -2.91
N ARG A 115 -35.38 -33.66 -3.03
CA ARG A 115 -36.34 -34.75 -2.78
C ARG A 115 -36.53 -35.03 -1.29
N THR A 116 -37.63 -35.70 -0.95
CA THR A 116 -37.93 -36.10 0.43
C THR A 116 -36.92 -37.14 0.91
N GLY A 117 -36.03 -36.77 1.84
CA GLY A 117 -35.00 -37.65 2.40
C GLY A 117 -33.58 -37.07 2.41
N THR A 118 -33.38 -35.85 1.89
CA THR A 118 -32.08 -35.16 1.87
C THR A 118 -31.52 -34.99 3.25
N GLN A 119 -30.26 -35.39 3.43
CA GLN A 119 -29.55 -35.28 4.70
C GLN A 119 -28.92 -33.89 4.84
N GLY A 120 -28.66 -33.21 3.71
CA GLY A 120 -28.21 -31.83 3.69
C GLY A 120 -26.75 -31.66 4.12
N ASP A 121 -25.91 -32.64 3.79
CA ASP A 121 -24.53 -32.71 4.29
C ASP A 121 -23.45 -32.30 3.27
N GLY A 122 -23.80 -31.74 2.12
CA GLY A 122 -22.80 -31.33 1.12
C GLY A 122 -21.94 -30.12 1.52
N PHE A 123 -20.77 -30.01 0.90
CA PHE A 123 -19.83 -28.92 1.11
C PHE A 123 -19.07 -28.60 -0.19
N VAL A 124 -18.45 -27.44 -0.23
CA VAL A 124 -17.63 -26.96 -1.33
C VAL A 124 -16.22 -26.77 -0.81
N ARG A 125 -15.22 -27.26 -1.54
CA ARG A 125 -13.81 -27.00 -1.29
C ARG A 125 -13.26 -26.14 -2.42
N PHE A 126 -12.68 -25.00 -2.08
CA PHE A 126 -11.92 -24.17 -3.00
C PHE A 126 -10.43 -24.38 -2.74
N LEU A 127 -9.69 -24.80 -3.77
CA LEU A 127 -8.28 -25.17 -3.73
C LEU A 127 -7.48 -24.27 -4.67
N VAL A 128 -6.45 -23.61 -4.14
CA VAL A 128 -5.45 -22.90 -4.93
C VAL A 128 -4.14 -23.72 -4.92
N PRO A 129 -3.77 -24.34 -6.04
CA PRO A 129 -2.70 -25.34 -6.05
C PRO A 129 -1.30 -24.77 -5.82
N TRP A 130 -1.03 -23.54 -6.27
CA TRP A 130 0.27 -22.88 -6.08
C TRP A 130 0.45 -22.26 -4.69
N GLY A 131 -0.66 -21.84 -4.06
CA GLY A 131 -0.66 -21.17 -2.75
C GLY A 131 -0.85 -22.12 -1.58
N MET A 132 -1.17 -23.40 -1.85
CA MET A 132 -1.63 -24.36 -0.84
C MET A 132 -2.79 -23.81 0.00
N GLU A 133 -3.68 -23.04 -0.64
CA GLU A 133 -4.82 -22.41 0.00
C GLU A 133 -6.03 -23.34 -0.15
N ASP A 134 -6.61 -23.78 0.99
CA ASP A 134 -7.75 -24.69 1.05
C ASP A 134 -8.87 -24.05 1.88
N LEU A 135 -9.99 -23.70 1.23
CA LEU A 135 -11.17 -23.13 1.87
C LEU A 135 -12.36 -24.08 1.76
N PHE A 136 -13.15 -24.20 2.82
CA PHE A 136 -14.32 -25.07 2.87
C PHE A 136 -15.58 -24.28 3.20
N TYR A 137 -16.67 -24.55 2.47
CA TYR A 137 -17.96 -23.91 2.65
C TYR A 137 -19.06 -24.97 2.78
N HIS A 138 -19.85 -24.90 3.84
CA HIS A 138 -20.98 -25.81 4.04
C HIS A 138 -22.18 -25.37 3.22
N ILE A 139 -22.78 -26.29 2.47
CA ILE A 139 -23.93 -25.99 1.63
C ILE A 139 -25.17 -25.89 2.50
N GLN A 140 -25.97 -24.85 2.29
CA GLN A 140 -27.25 -24.68 2.95
C GLN A 140 -28.36 -25.40 2.19
N TYR A 141 -29.07 -26.28 2.88
CA TYR A 141 -30.14 -27.11 2.34
C TYR A 141 -31.52 -26.75 2.89
N HIS A 142 -32.55 -27.16 2.16
CA HIS A 142 -33.92 -27.16 2.64
C HIS A 142 -34.17 -28.38 3.51
N VAL A 143 -34.05 -28.21 4.83
CA VAL A 143 -34.47 -29.23 5.78
C VAL A 143 -35.83 -28.82 6.36
N GLY A 144 -36.92 -29.41 5.84
CA GLY A 144 -38.28 -29.22 6.35
C GLY A 144 -39.24 -28.41 5.47
N SER A 145 -40.35 -27.93 6.04
CA SER A 145 -41.56 -27.46 5.32
C SER A 145 -41.52 -26.03 4.75
N ARG A 146 -40.40 -25.30 4.87
CA ARG A 146 -40.26 -23.95 4.28
C ARG A 146 -39.79 -24.06 2.83
N ARG A 147 -40.67 -23.71 1.88
CA ARG A 147 -40.38 -23.73 0.44
C ARG A 147 -39.79 -22.39 -0.02
N GLY A 148 -38.60 -22.43 -0.59
CA GLY A 148 -37.90 -21.32 -1.29
C GLY A 148 -36.59 -21.87 -1.85
N PRO A 149 -35.78 -21.12 -2.62
CA PRO A 149 -34.38 -21.47 -2.87
C PRO A 149 -33.48 -21.06 -1.67
N LYS A 150 -32.42 -21.82 -1.37
CA LYS A 150 -31.42 -21.46 -0.35
C LYS A 150 -30.11 -21.16 -1.04
N GLU A 151 -29.45 -20.09 -0.62
CA GLU A 151 -28.23 -19.62 -1.24
C GLU A 151 -27.06 -19.82 -0.29
N THR A 152 -25.98 -20.41 -0.81
CA THR A 152 -24.71 -20.51 -0.11
C THR A 152 -23.73 -19.54 -0.76
N PRO A 153 -23.55 -18.32 -0.21
CA PRO A 153 -22.60 -17.36 -0.73
C PRO A 153 -21.18 -17.74 -0.30
N MET A 154 -20.27 -17.77 -1.26
CA MET A 154 -18.86 -18.10 -1.08
C MET A 154 -18.04 -16.95 -1.65
N LEU A 155 -17.23 -16.32 -0.81
CA LEU A 155 -16.31 -15.27 -1.27
C LEU A 155 -14.95 -15.90 -1.55
N VAL A 156 -14.61 -15.98 -2.84
CA VAL A 156 -13.41 -16.64 -3.34
C VAL A 156 -12.43 -15.58 -3.83
N HIS A 157 -11.21 -15.61 -3.30
CA HIS A 157 -10.10 -14.76 -3.72
C HIS A 157 -8.79 -15.53 -3.48
N VAL A 158 -7.78 -15.19 -4.26
CA VAL A 158 -6.44 -15.80 -4.15
C VAL A 158 -5.56 -14.87 -3.32
N GLN A 159 -4.71 -15.40 -2.44
CA GLN A 159 -3.78 -14.58 -1.65
C GLN A 159 -2.40 -14.45 -2.29
N SER A 160 -2.02 -15.43 -3.10
CA SER A 160 -0.69 -15.56 -3.72
C SER A 160 -0.74 -15.49 -5.25
N ASN A 161 0.17 -14.75 -5.87
CA ASN A 161 0.26 -14.74 -7.34
C ASN A 161 0.65 -16.14 -7.84
N ALA A 162 -0.03 -16.62 -8.89
CA ALA A 162 0.46 -17.74 -9.68
C ALA A 162 1.76 -17.29 -10.36
N GLY A 163 2.91 -17.55 -9.75
CA GLY A 163 4.18 -17.01 -10.23
C GLY A 163 4.45 -17.35 -11.71
N ARG A 164 4.39 -18.64 -12.06
CA ARG A 164 4.65 -19.16 -13.41
C ARG A 164 3.34 -19.54 -14.09
N SER A 165 3.18 -19.17 -15.38
CA SER A 165 1.97 -19.34 -16.19
C SER A 165 1.44 -20.77 -16.31
N ASP A 166 2.26 -21.76 -15.98
CA ASP A 166 1.94 -23.18 -16.16
C ASP A 166 1.26 -23.80 -14.94
N ALA A 167 1.02 -23.00 -13.88
CA ALA A 167 0.31 -23.47 -12.71
C ALA A 167 -1.16 -23.80 -13.07
N PRO A 168 -1.69 -24.96 -12.62
CA PRO A 168 -3.08 -25.29 -12.88
C PRO A 168 -4.01 -24.25 -12.24
N PRO A 169 -5.11 -23.85 -12.90
CA PRO A 169 -6.03 -22.85 -12.37
C PRO A 169 -6.63 -23.29 -11.02
N PRO A 170 -7.16 -22.34 -10.22
CA PRO A 170 -7.84 -22.66 -8.97
C PRO A 170 -9.01 -23.61 -9.22
N GLN A 171 -9.19 -24.58 -8.33
CA GLN A 171 -10.19 -25.61 -8.46
C GLN A 171 -11.30 -25.44 -7.42
N LEU A 172 -12.54 -25.69 -7.84
CA LEU A 172 -13.71 -25.73 -6.99
C LEU A 172 -14.29 -27.14 -7.00
N HIS A 173 -14.12 -27.86 -5.90
CA HIS A 173 -14.64 -29.21 -5.70
C HIS A 173 -15.98 -29.11 -4.99
N LEU A 174 -17.05 -29.50 -5.66
CA LEU A 174 -18.41 -29.50 -5.15
C LEU A 174 -18.76 -30.91 -4.70
N TYR A 175 -18.97 -31.12 -3.41
CA TYR A 175 -19.50 -32.36 -2.85
C TYR A 175 -20.99 -32.16 -2.55
N LEU A 176 -21.83 -32.65 -3.44
CA LEU A 176 -23.26 -32.37 -3.50
C LEU A 176 -24.08 -33.56 -2.94
N ASP A 177 -25.30 -33.26 -2.50
CA ASP A 177 -26.31 -34.27 -2.20
C ASP A 177 -27.01 -34.65 -3.52
N PRO A 178 -26.94 -35.92 -3.97
CA PRO A 178 -27.50 -36.34 -5.26
C PRO A 178 -29.03 -36.16 -5.34
N GLU A 179 -29.70 -35.98 -4.21
CA GLU A 179 -31.16 -35.80 -4.16
C GLU A 179 -31.59 -34.32 -4.31
N CYS A 180 -30.68 -33.42 -4.66
CA CYS A 180 -30.93 -32.00 -4.88
C CYS A 180 -30.51 -31.49 -6.26
N SER A 181 -31.12 -30.39 -6.68
CA SER A 181 -30.75 -29.62 -7.87
C SER A 181 -30.06 -28.31 -7.49
N TYR A 182 -29.05 -27.95 -8.27
CA TYR A 182 -28.15 -26.84 -7.96
C TYR A 182 -27.97 -25.89 -9.15
N GLU A 183 -27.81 -24.61 -8.85
CA GLU A 183 -27.33 -23.61 -9.80
C GLU A 183 -26.18 -22.83 -9.14
N LEU A 184 -25.01 -22.84 -9.77
CA LEU A 184 -23.87 -22.06 -9.35
C LEU A 184 -23.80 -20.79 -10.20
N ARG A 185 -23.85 -19.64 -9.55
CA ARG A 185 -23.64 -18.33 -10.17
C ARG A 185 -22.33 -17.73 -9.68
N ALA A 186 -21.72 -16.92 -10.52
CA ALA A 186 -20.58 -16.10 -10.15
C ALA A 186 -20.89 -14.64 -10.43
N GLU A 187 -20.46 -13.77 -9.52
CA GLU A 187 -20.46 -12.33 -9.70
C GLU A 187 -19.12 -11.76 -9.26
N ALA A 188 -18.65 -10.72 -9.93
CA ALA A 188 -17.42 -10.05 -9.54
C ALA A 188 -17.64 -9.25 -8.24
N ALA A 189 -16.83 -9.53 -7.22
CA ALA A 189 -16.89 -8.81 -5.95
C ALA A 189 -16.02 -7.55 -6.04
N TRP A 190 -16.45 -6.56 -6.83
CA TRP A 190 -15.64 -5.38 -7.16
C TRP A 190 -15.18 -4.60 -5.92
N LYS A 191 -16.05 -4.46 -4.90
CA LYS A 191 -15.70 -3.77 -3.64
C LYS A 191 -14.56 -4.48 -2.91
N THR A 192 -14.64 -5.80 -2.83
CA THR A 192 -13.60 -6.63 -2.21
C THR A 192 -12.33 -6.60 -3.04
N SER A 193 -12.45 -6.67 -4.36
CA SER A 193 -11.31 -6.63 -5.28
C SER A 193 -10.53 -5.31 -5.16
N LEU A 194 -11.25 -4.18 -5.17
CA LEU A 194 -10.67 -2.85 -4.94
C LEU A 194 -10.04 -2.76 -3.55
N GLY A 195 -10.69 -3.34 -2.52
CA GLY A 195 -10.15 -3.42 -1.17
C GLY A 195 -8.83 -4.20 -1.10
N GLN A 196 -8.71 -5.32 -1.81
CA GLN A 196 -7.48 -6.10 -1.88
C GLN A 196 -6.38 -5.37 -2.67
N MET A 197 -6.75 -4.73 -3.78
CA MET A 197 -5.83 -3.89 -4.56
C MET A 197 -5.27 -2.75 -3.70
N MET A 198 -6.15 -2.05 -2.97
CA MET A 198 -5.75 -1.00 -2.05
C MET A 198 -4.86 -1.58 -0.95
N ARG A 199 -5.27 -2.65 -0.26
CA ARG A 199 -4.47 -3.26 0.81
C ARG A 199 -3.06 -3.65 0.36
N ARG A 200 -2.92 -4.15 -0.87
CA ARG A 200 -1.64 -4.58 -1.44
C ARG A 200 -0.75 -3.41 -1.83
N HIS A 201 -1.30 -2.36 -2.44
CA HIS A 201 -0.52 -1.30 -3.09
C HIS A 201 -0.57 0.06 -2.37
N ILE A 202 -1.41 0.24 -1.34
CA ILE A 202 -1.53 1.52 -0.63
C ILE A 202 -0.22 1.96 0.05
N THR A 203 0.59 0.99 0.48
CA THR A 203 1.91 1.26 1.08
C THR A 203 2.88 1.90 0.09
N MET A 204 2.62 1.81 -1.21
CA MET A 204 3.44 2.42 -2.25
C MET A 204 3.10 3.91 -2.45
N VAL A 205 1.90 4.36 -2.07
CA VAL A 205 1.44 5.75 -2.30
C VAL A 205 2.37 6.82 -1.69
N PRO A 206 2.89 6.68 -0.46
CA PRO A 206 3.79 7.67 0.12
C PRO A 206 5.04 7.95 -0.73
N SER A 207 5.58 6.95 -1.43
CA SER A 207 6.73 7.15 -2.33
C SER A 207 6.41 8.13 -3.46
N TYR A 208 5.22 8.03 -4.05
CA TYR A 208 4.73 8.96 -5.06
C TYR A 208 4.45 10.34 -4.47
N CYS A 209 3.90 10.43 -3.26
CA CYS A 209 3.71 11.71 -2.59
C CYS A 209 5.05 12.45 -2.38
N ILE A 210 6.08 11.72 -1.97
CA ILE A 210 7.43 12.26 -1.75
C ILE A 210 8.07 12.68 -3.08
N ALA A 211 7.92 11.86 -4.13
CA ALA A 211 8.42 12.20 -5.45
C ALA A 211 7.78 13.48 -6.00
N ILE A 212 6.45 13.59 -5.92
CA ILE A 212 5.72 14.78 -6.39
C ILE A 212 6.13 16.01 -5.58
N THR A 213 6.30 15.90 -4.26
CA THR A 213 6.78 17.01 -3.40
C THR A 213 8.24 17.41 -3.66
N LEU A 214 9.12 16.47 -4.03
CA LEU A 214 10.48 16.78 -4.49
C LEU A 214 10.48 17.53 -5.84
N ALA A 215 9.62 17.14 -6.78
CA ALA A 215 9.50 17.80 -8.08
C ALA A 215 8.89 19.22 -7.96
N LEU A 216 7.88 19.38 -7.10
CA LEU A 216 7.35 20.67 -6.67
C LEU A 216 8.47 21.60 -6.18
N LEU A 217 9.32 21.08 -5.30
CA LEU A 217 10.42 21.82 -4.70
C LEU A 217 11.50 22.17 -5.74
N ALA A 218 11.74 21.28 -6.71
CA ALA A 218 12.61 21.58 -7.85
C ALA A 218 12.10 22.78 -8.67
N GLU A 219 10.79 22.85 -8.96
CA GLU A 219 10.20 24.00 -9.67
C GLU A 219 10.25 25.30 -8.86
N GLN A 220 10.05 25.22 -7.54
CA GLN A 220 10.21 26.38 -6.66
C GLN A 220 11.64 26.91 -6.68
N LEU A 221 12.65 26.03 -6.65
CA LEU A 221 14.06 26.40 -6.74
C LEU A 221 14.41 26.99 -8.11
N PHE A 222 13.86 26.41 -9.20
CA PHE A 222 14.06 26.93 -10.55
C PHE A 222 13.46 28.33 -10.72
N SER A 223 12.25 28.55 -10.21
CA SER A 223 11.62 29.88 -10.20
C SER A 223 12.38 30.90 -9.37
N THR A 224 12.88 30.48 -8.20
CA THR A 224 13.69 31.34 -7.34
C THR A 224 14.97 31.77 -8.07
N HIS A 225 15.57 30.89 -8.86
CA HIS A 225 16.74 31.22 -9.68
C HIS A 225 16.43 32.21 -10.82
N THR A 226 15.31 32.04 -11.54
CA THR A 226 15.02 32.83 -12.75
C THR A 226 14.33 34.15 -12.47
N SER A 227 13.37 34.15 -11.55
CA SER A 227 12.52 35.31 -11.22
C SER A 227 12.86 35.95 -9.87
N GLY A 228 13.66 35.29 -9.04
CA GLY A 228 13.87 35.67 -7.65
C GLY A 228 12.69 35.32 -6.73
N VAL A 229 11.53 34.89 -7.25
CA VAL A 229 10.32 34.63 -6.45
C VAL A 229 10.02 33.14 -6.38
N SER A 230 9.72 32.65 -5.18
CA SER A 230 9.26 31.29 -4.96
C SER A 230 7.77 31.15 -5.31
N LEU A 231 7.47 30.14 -6.13
CA LEU A 231 6.12 29.82 -6.57
C LEU A 231 5.24 29.37 -5.40
N ASP A 232 3.97 29.74 -5.46
CA ASP A 232 2.93 29.16 -4.62
C ASP A 232 2.79 27.66 -4.86
N PHE A 233 2.39 26.93 -3.82
CA PHE A 233 2.29 25.47 -3.87
C PHE A 233 1.46 24.95 -5.06
N ASN A 234 0.28 25.51 -5.29
CA ASN A 234 -0.60 25.10 -6.39
C ASN A 234 -0.01 25.43 -7.76
N CYS A 235 0.66 26.57 -7.90
CA CYS A 235 1.29 26.97 -9.16
C CYS A 235 2.50 26.08 -9.46
N ALA A 236 3.31 25.77 -8.43
CA ALA A 236 4.40 24.81 -8.54
C ALA A 236 3.90 23.41 -8.92
N LEU A 237 2.75 22.97 -8.39
CA LEU A 237 2.18 21.66 -8.70
C LEU A 237 1.79 21.53 -10.17
N GLN A 238 1.13 22.56 -10.71
CA GLN A 238 0.73 22.60 -12.11
C GLN A 238 1.93 22.64 -13.05
N LYS A 239 2.99 23.35 -12.66
CA LYS A 239 4.20 23.51 -13.48
C LYS A 239 5.12 22.28 -13.47
N ALA A 240 5.04 21.42 -12.47
CA ALA A 240 5.97 20.31 -12.32
C ALA A 240 5.84 19.22 -13.41
N GLU A 241 4.71 19.11 -14.13
CA GLU A 241 4.51 18.18 -15.27
C GLU A 241 5.09 16.75 -15.04
N THR A 242 4.89 16.18 -13.85
CA THR A 242 5.57 14.95 -13.41
C THR A 242 4.95 13.66 -13.92
N PHE A 243 3.80 13.72 -14.61
CA PHE A 243 3.03 12.53 -14.97
C PHE A 243 3.82 11.55 -15.83
N LEU A 244 4.38 11.99 -16.95
CA LEU A 244 5.09 11.11 -17.89
C LEU A 244 6.39 10.58 -17.28
N GLU A 245 7.10 11.41 -16.52
CA GLU A 245 8.36 11.09 -15.85
C GLU A 245 8.16 10.02 -14.77
N LEU A 246 7.18 10.19 -13.88
CA LEU A 246 6.96 9.29 -12.73
C LEU A 246 6.15 8.04 -13.08
N THR A 247 5.49 7.99 -14.24
CA THR A 247 4.70 6.82 -14.66
C THR A 247 5.37 6.08 -15.82
N LEU A 248 5.33 6.61 -17.04
CA LEU A 248 5.78 5.92 -18.24
C LEU A 248 7.29 5.71 -18.27
N LEU A 249 8.08 6.74 -18.00
CA LEU A 249 9.54 6.62 -17.99
C LEU A 249 10.00 5.65 -16.88
N ALA A 250 9.37 5.71 -15.71
CA ALA A 250 9.64 4.78 -14.62
C ALA A 250 9.32 3.32 -14.99
N SER A 251 8.18 3.06 -15.64
CA SER A 251 7.84 1.72 -16.15
C SER A 251 8.81 1.21 -17.22
N LEU A 252 9.25 2.08 -18.13
CA LEU A 252 10.22 1.72 -19.15
C LEU A 252 11.57 1.36 -18.53
N VAL A 253 12.06 2.17 -17.59
CA VAL A 253 13.32 1.89 -16.88
C VAL A 253 13.20 0.60 -16.08
N GLU A 254 12.11 0.35 -15.36
CA GLU A 254 11.91 -0.92 -14.67
C GLU A 254 11.96 -2.10 -15.66
N TYR A 255 11.24 -2.03 -16.77
CA TYR A 255 11.22 -3.09 -17.77
C TYR A 255 12.60 -3.40 -18.38
N PHE A 256 13.35 -2.38 -18.79
CA PHE A 256 14.66 -2.57 -19.40
C PHE A 256 15.73 -3.04 -18.41
N PHE A 257 15.67 -2.58 -17.15
CA PHE A 257 16.67 -2.87 -16.14
C PHE A 257 16.27 -4.01 -15.18
N GLN A 258 15.10 -4.63 -15.35
CA GLN A 258 14.64 -5.74 -14.51
C GLN A 258 15.64 -6.91 -14.54
N SER A 259 16.10 -7.31 -15.74
CA SER A 259 17.07 -8.40 -15.90
C SER A 259 18.41 -8.06 -15.22
N LEU A 260 18.89 -6.82 -15.35
CA LEU A 260 20.10 -6.37 -14.65
C LEU A 260 19.95 -6.31 -13.12
N SER A 261 18.75 -5.95 -12.64
CA SER A 261 18.45 -5.89 -11.21
C SER A 261 18.43 -7.28 -10.58
N GLU A 262 17.87 -8.28 -11.27
CA GLU A 262 17.74 -9.66 -10.75
C GLU A 262 19.07 -10.43 -10.78
N GLU A 263 19.90 -10.23 -11.81
CA GLU A 263 21.16 -10.99 -11.97
C GLU A 263 22.40 -10.27 -11.41
N GLY A 264 22.43 -8.94 -11.49
CA GLY A 264 23.62 -8.14 -11.19
C GLY A 264 23.70 -7.58 -9.77
N GLY A 265 22.56 -7.38 -9.08
CA GLY A 265 22.51 -6.84 -7.71
C GLY A 265 23.03 -5.40 -7.52
N ILE A 266 23.53 -4.74 -8.57
CA ILE A 266 24.12 -3.39 -8.53
C ILE A 266 23.06 -2.32 -8.27
N LEU A 267 21.86 -2.46 -8.85
CA LEU A 267 20.73 -1.55 -8.69
C LEU A 267 19.47 -2.37 -8.39
N VAL A 268 19.11 -2.49 -7.11
CA VAL A 268 17.90 -3.22 -6.71
C VAL A 268 16.69 -2.32 -6.88
N ILE A 269 16.09 -2.38 -8.08
CA ILE A 269 14.82 -1.72 -8.41
C ILE A 269 13.69 -2.45 -7.68
N ASP A 270 12.73 -1.71 -7.14
CA ASP A 270 11.60 -2.31 -6.43
C ASP A 270 10.60 -2.90 -7.43
N ASN A 271 10.43 -4.22 -7.43
CA ASN A 271 9.40 -4.90 -8.21
C ASN A 271 8.04 -4.75 -7.51
N MET A 272 7.08 -4.10 -8.17
CA MET A 272 5.73 -3.87 -7.63
C MET A 272 4.82 -5.12 -7.65
N GLY A 273 5.33 -6.26 -8.12
CA GLY A 273 4.62 -7.54 -8.16
C GLY A 273 3.63 -7.63 -9.32
N THR A 274 3.93 -6.96 -10.43
CA THR A 274 3.10 -6.94 -11.65
C THR A 274 3.60 -7.99 -12.63
N THR A 275 2.68 -8.62 -13.38
CA THR A 275 3.03 -9.69 -14.34
C THR A 275 3.24 -9.16 -15.75
N ASN A 276 2.55 -8.07 -16.09
CA ASN A 276 2.55 -7.49 -17.42
C ASN A 276 2.97 -6.01 -17.39
N VAL A 277 3.61 -5.53 -18.47
CA VAL A 277 4.02 -4.12 -18.61
C VAL A 277 2.82 -3.17 -18.51
N TRP A 278 1.69 -3.52 -19.11
CA TRP A 278 0.46 -2.72 -19.05
C TRP A 278 -0.15 -2.66 -17.66
N GLU A 279 -0.08 -3.75 -16.89
CA GLU A 279 -0.49 -3.76 -15.49
C GLU A 279 0.40 -2.85 -14.66
N ASN A 280 1.71 -2.87 -14.91
CA ASN A 280 2.68 -1.99 -14.28
C ASN A 280 2.35 -0.51 -14.56
N VAL A 281 2.19 -0.15 -15.84
CA VAL A 281 1.82 1.22 -16.23
C VAL A 281 0.50 1.65 -15.59
N ALA A 282 -0.53 0.81 -15.65
CA ALA A 282 -1.83 1.12 -15.04
C ALA A 282 -1.72 1.31 -13.52
N LEU A 283 -0.93 0.47 -12.84
CA LEU A 283 -0.67 0.59 -11.41
C LEU A 283 0.06 1.90 -11.07
N ARG A 284 1.13 2.25 -11.81
CA ARG A 284 1.87 3.51 -11.62
C ARG A 284 0.99 4.73 -11.84
N VAL A 285 0.19 4.73 -12.91
CA VAL A 285 -0.79 5.80 -13.17
C VAL A 285 -1.78 5.93 -12.01
N SER A 286 -2.32 4.81 -11.52
CA SER A 286 -3.25 4.82 -10.39
C SER A 286 -2.61 5.38 -9.11
N LEU A 287 -1.40 4.91 -8.79
CA LEU A 287 -0.63 5.38 -7.62
C LEU A 287 -0.26 6.86 -7.75
N TYR A 288 0.12 7.32 -8.95
CA TYR A 288 0.38 8.73 -9.22
C TYR A 288 -0.88 9.59 -9.01
N CYS A 289 -2.03 9.17 -9.52
CA CYS A 289 -3.29 9.91 -9.33
C CYS A 289 -3.67 10.02 -7.85
N ILE A 290 -3.56 8.92 -7.10
CA ILE A 290 -3.81 8.91 -5.66
C ILE A 290 -2.80 9.80 -4.92
N GLY A 291 -1.51 9.68 -5.26
CA GLY A 291 -0.43 10.47 -4.67
C GLY A 291 -0.56 11.97 -4.96
N CYS A 292 -0.91 12.34 -6.19
CA CYS A 292 -1.16 13.73 -6.59
C CYS A 292 -2.35 14.32 -5.82
N GLY A 293 -3.46 13.58 -5.72
CA GLY A 293 -4.61 13.98 -4.91
C GLY A 293 -4.25 14.13 -3.43
N ALA A 294 -3.50 13.19 -2.87
CA ALA A 294 -3.04 13.25 -1.48
C ALA A 294 -2.12 14.45 -1.21
N VAL A 295 -1.15 14.71 -2.10
CA VAL A 295 -0.24 15.86 -2.00
C VAL A 295 -0.99 17.18 -2.14
N TYR A 296 -1.97 17.25 -3.03
CA TYR A 296 -2.82 18.44 -3.20
C TYR A 296 -3.63 18.74 -1.93
N VAL A 297 -4.35 17.74 -1.39
CA VAL A 297 -5.17 17.89 -0.18
C VAL A 297 -4.28 18.20 1.03
N LEU A 298 -3.21 17.44 1.24
CA LEU A 298 -2.29 17.64 2.37
C LEU A 298 -1.56 18.99 2.27
N GLY A 299 -1.15 19.38 1.05
CA GLY A 299 -0.53 20.67 0.79
C GLY A 299 -1.46 21.84 1.10
N ILE A 300 -2.74 21.77 0.70
CA ILE A 300 -3.74 22.79 1.04
C ILE A 300 -3.99 22.84 2.55
N LEU A 301 -4.09 21.69 3.22
CA LEU A 301 -4.30 21.65 4.68
C LEU A 301 -3.12 22.27 5.43
N ILE A 302 -1.88 21.96 5.03
CA ILE A 302 -0.67 22.54 5.63
C ILE A 302 -0.57 24.04 5.32
N ALA A 303 -0.78 24.46 4.07
CA ALA A 303 -0.71 25.87 3.66
C ALA A 303 -1.82 26.71 4.30
N GLY A 304 -3.06 26.23 4.25
CA GLY A 304 -4.19 26.87 4.90
C GLY A 304 -4.01 26.94 6.42
N GLY A 305 -3.58 25.84 7.06
CA GLY A 305 -3.33 25.78 8.50
C GLY A 305 -2.21 26.73 8.94
N THR A 306 -1.10 26.78 8.19
CA THR A 306 0.01 27.71 8.48
C THR A 306 -0.38 29.16 8.26
N TYR A 307 -1.17 29.47 7.22
CA TYR A 307 -1.67 30.82 6.99
C TYR A 307 -2.65 31.27 8.08
N LEU A 308 -3.62 30.42 8.46
CA LEU A 308 -4.60 30.73 9.51
C LEU A 308 -3.94 30.90 10.89
N SER A 309 -2.98 30.05 11.22
CA SER A 309 -2.22 30.19 12.47
C SER A 309 -1.33 31.43 12.45
N ALA A 310 -0.77 31.79 11.29
CA ALA A 310 0.01 33.01 11.10
C ALA A 310 -0.84 34.29 11.24
N THR A 311 -2.04 34.34 10.65
CA THR A 311 -2.96 35.48 10.81
C THR A 311 -3.43 35.61 12.26
N TRP A 312 -3.75 34.50 12.91
CA TRP A 312 -4.11 34.48 14.33
C TRP A 312 -2.97 35.00 15.21
N LEU A 313 -1.73 34.56 14.98
CA LEU A 313 -0.55 35.03 15.69
C LEU A 313 -0.33 36.54 15.50
N ASN A 314 -0.47 37.04 14.26
CA ASN A 314 -0.35 38.47 13.97
C ASN A 314 -1.41 39.30 14.70
N SER A 315 -2.66 38.83 14.74
CA SER A 315 -3.74 39.49 15.49
C SER A 315 -3.45 39.52 17.00
N MET A 316 -2.96 38.42 17.57
CA MET A 316 -2.56 38.35 18.97
C MET A 316 -1.39 39.29 19.29
N LEU A 317 -0.38 39.33 18.42
CA LEU A 317 0.76 40.24 18.57
C LEU A 317 0.34 41.70 18.47
N ALA A 318 -0.60 42.04 17.59
CA ALA A 318 -1.15 43.39 17.46
C ALA A 318 -1.94 43.80 18.71
N MET A 319 -2.67 42.86 19.33
CA MET A 319 -3.38 43.09 20.59
C MET A 319 -2.42 43.34 21.76
N VAL A 320 -1.31 42.59 21.84
CA VAL A 320 -0.36 42.65 22.96
C VAL A 320 0.62 43.80 22.86
N ARG A 321 1.15 44.10 21.67
CA ARG A 321 2.21 45.12 21.48
C ARG A 321 1.67 46.51 21.14
N GLY A 322 0.36 46.65 20.94
CA GLY A 322 -0.19 47.84 20.27
C GLY A 322 0.38 47.97 18.86
N THR A 323 0.04 49.04 18.15
CA THR A 323 0.50 49.34 16.77
C THR A 323 2.01 49.63 16.65
N GLU A 324 2.84 49.19 17.58
CA GLU A 324 4.28 49.31 17.47
C GLU A 324 4.82 48.44 16.33
N ARG A 325 5.47 49.13 15.38
CA ARG A 325 6.13 48.51 14.23
C ARG A 325 7.25 47.61 14.73
N SER A 326 7.19 46.33 14.38
CA SER A 326 8.34 45.42 14.62
C SER A 326 9.61 46.02 14.00
N PRO A 327 10.70 46.15 14.78
CA PRO A 327 11.94 46.71 14.26
C PRO A 327 12.46 45.87 13.08
N PRO A 328 13.12 46.49 12.09
CA PRO A 328 13.77 45.74 11.03
C PRO A 328 14.78 44.77 11.66
N PRO A 329 14.90 43.53 11.13
CA PRO A 329 15.81 42.55 11.69
C PRO A 329 17.23 43.12 11.68
N LYS A 330 17.93 43.02 12.81
CA LYS A 330 19.39 43.11 12.77
C LYS A 330 19.88 41.97 11.87
N LYS A 331 20.69 42.29 10.86
CA LYS A 331 21.34 41.31 9.97
C LYS A 331 22.40 40.55 10.77
N GLN A 332 21.97 39.65 11.64
CA GLN A 332 22.87 38.73 12.33
C GLN A 332 22.89 37.41 11.55
N PRO A 333 24.05 36.98 11.02
CA PRO A 333 24.09 35.95 10.00
C PRO A 333 23.66 34.57 10.51
N TRP A 334 23.88 34.30 11.81
CA TRP A 334 23.56 33.02 12.45
C TRP A 334 22.99 33.23 13.84
N LEU A 335 21.88 32.55 14.14
CA LEU A 335 21.23 32.61 15.43
C LEU A 335 21.71 31.46 16.34
N PRO A 336 22.39 31.71 17.48
CA PRO A 336 22.92 30.65 18.35
C PRO A 336 21.83 29.74 18.92
N GLN A 337 20.61 30.27 19.06
CA GLN A 337 19.42 29.52 19.49
C GLN A 337 19.05 28.40 18.52
N VAL A 338 19.32 28.53 17.22
CA VAL A 338 19.07 27.46 16.23
C VAL A 338 20.02 26.29 16.47
N PHE A 339 21.31 26.57 16.69
CA PHE A 339 22.30 25.52 16.97
C PHE A 339 21.99 24.78 18.28
N LEU A 340 21.62 25.50 19.35
CA LEU A 340 21.22 24.89 20.62
C LEU A 340 20.01 23.95 20.44
N LEU A 341 19.02 24.36 19.64
CA LEU A 341 17.87 23.52 19.36
C LEU A 341 18.26 22.25 18.58
N VAL A 342 19.12 22.38 17.57
CA VAL A 342 19.58 21.24 16.78
C VAL A 342 20.40 20.26 17.63
N THR A 343 21.28 20.76 18.51
CA THR A 343 22.04 19.90 19.42
C THR A 343 21.13 19.17 20.42
N LEU A 344 20.08 19.84 20.92
CA LEU A 344 19.07 19.20 21.77
C LEU A 344 18.32 18.08 21.03
N LEU A 345 17.93 18.30 19.76
CA LEU A 345 17.28 17.28 18.94
C LEU A 345 18.21 16.09 18.63
N LEU A 346 19.50 16.35 18.39
CA LEU A 346 20.50 15.28 18.22
C LEU A 346 20.70 14.47 19.50
N LEU A 347 20.75 15.14 20.65
CA LEU A 347 20.80 14.44 21.95
C LEU A 347 19.57 13.56 22.13
N LEU A 348 18.39 14.03 21.70
CA LEU A 348 17.15 13.26 21.74
C LEU A 348 17.20 12.02 20.85
N VAL A 349 17.81 12.08 19.66
CA VAL A 349 18.03 10.89 18.80
C VAL A 349 18.89 9.83 19.50
N VAL A 350 19.93 10.25 20.23
CA VAL A 350 20.80 9.32 20.96
C VAL A 350 20.09 8.76 22.19
N ALA A 351 19.47 9.63 22.99
CA ALA A 351 18.81 9.28 24.25
C ALA A 351 17.53 8.46 24.04
N THR A 352 16.78 8.70 22.96
CA THR A 352 15.49 8.06 22.66
C THR A 352 15.48 7.36 21.30
N CYS A 353 14.31 7.08 20.73
CA CYS A 353 14.18 6.60 19.35
C CYS A 353 14.22 7.79 18.37
N ALA A 354 14.84 7.60 17.20
CA ALA A 354 14.92 8.63 16.17
C ALA A 354 13.53 9.15 15.74
N ALA A 355 12.51 8.29 15.78
CA ALA A 355 11.13 8.68 15.46
C ALA A 355 10.55 9.72 16.45
N VAL A 356 10.90 9.66 17.74
CA VAL A 356 10.47 10.64 18.75
C VAL A 356 11.13 11.99 18.48
N ALA A 357 12.43 11.99 18.17
CA ALA A 357 13.13 13.21 17.79
C ALA A 357 12.56 13.85 16.52
N MET A 358 12.17 13.04 15.53
CA MET A 358 11.50 13.51 14.31
C MET A 358 10.11 14.11 14.58
N LEU A 359 9.35 13.55 15.53
CA LEU A 359 8.07 14.08 16.00
C LEU A 359 8.26 15.44 16.68
N VAL A 360 9.15 15.55 17.65
CA VAL A 360 9.45 16.82 18.33
C VAL A 360 10.00 17.85 17.34
N GLY A 361 10.91 17.44 16.45
CA GLY A 361 11.45 18.28 15.40
C GLY A 361 10.36 18.80 14.45
N SER A 362 9.36 17.99 14.11
CA SER A 362 8.25 18.41 13.24
C SER A 362 7.38 19.50 13.89
N VAL A 363 7.12 19.41 15.20
CA VAL A 363 6.38 20.42 15.96
C VAL A 363 7.17 21.73 16.00
N VAL A 364 8.48 21.65 16.29
CA VAL A 364 9.32 22.84 16.32
C VAL A 364 9.44 23.50 14.95
N PHE A 365 9.57 22.70 13.88
CA PHE A 365 9.58 23.21 12.51
C PHE A 365 8.25 23.90 12.19
N ALA A 366 7.10 23.29 12.50
CA ALA A 366 5.79 23.90 12.28
C ALA A 366 5.65 25.24 13.01
N ILE A 367 6.02 25.33 14.30
CA ILE A 367 5.97 26.58 15.07
C ILE A 367 6.85 27.66 14.44
N ARG A 368 8.07 27.30 14.03
CA ARG A 368 8.98 28.24 13.34
C ARG A 368 8.42 28.71 12.00
N LEU A 369 7.85 27.80 11.21
CA LEU A 369 7.24 28.12 9.94
C LEU A 369 6.07 29.08 10.12
N VAL A 370 5.22 28.89 11.13
CA VAL A 370 4.12 29.81 11.45
C VAL A 370 4.64 31.19 11.80
N TYR A 371 5.69 31.30 12.63
CA TYR A 371 6.30 32.59 12.96
C TYR A 371 6.90 33.28 11.73
N GLN A 372 7.60 32.52 10.88
CA GLN A 372 8.17 33.03 9.64
C GLN A 372 7.08 33.49 8.66
N CYS A 373 6.03 32.68 8.48
CA CYS A 373 4.88 32.99 7.64
C CYS A 373 4.14 34.24 8.14
N ALA A 374 3.87 34.36 9.44
CA ALA A 374 3.22 35.53 10.04
C ALA A 374 3.98 36.82 9.72
N ARG A 375 5.31 36.79 9.85
CA ARG A 375 6.16 37.93 9.56
C ARG A 375 6.23 38.24 8.07
N GLN A 376 6.45 37.23 7.23
CA GLN A 376 6.70 37.40 5.80
C GLN A 376 5.41 37.70 5.01
N SER A 377 4.28 37.09 5.34
CA SER A 377 2.97 37.38 4.73
C SER A 377 2.53 38.84 4.97
N ALA A 378 2.74 39.37 6.18
CA ALA A 378 2.47 40.76 6.48
C ALA A 378 3.35 41.74 5.69
N GLN A 379 4.57 41.33 5.34
CA GLN A 379 5.47 42.11 4.47
C GLN A 379 5.08 41.98 3.00
N GLU A 380 4.69 40.79 2.56
CA GLU A 380 4.20 40.51 1.21
C GLU A 380 2.97 41.36 0.85
N GLN A 381 2.01 41.47 1.77
CA GLN A 381 0.84 42.33 1.58
C GLN A 381 1.19 43.82 1.43
N ARG A 382 2.31 44.27 1.98
CA ARG A 382 2.74 45.68 1.96
C ARG A 382 3.64 46.02 0.80
N ARG A 383 4.55 45.12 0.43
CA ARG A 383 5.63 45.35 -0.54
C ARG A 383 5.45 44.57 -1.85
N GLY A 384 4.48 43.67 -1.90
CA GLY A 384 4.33 42.69 -2.96
C GLY A 384 5.23 41.46 -2.78
N PRO A 385 5.09 40.47 -3.68
CA PRO A 385 5.91 39.27 -3.68
C PRO A 385 7.35 39.58 -4.09
N SER A 386 8.29 39.11 -3.28
CA SER A 386 9.72 39.25 -3.47
C SER A 386 10.42 38.01 -2.90
N SER A 387 11.69 37.85 -3.23
CA SER A 387 12.53 36.76 -2.73
C SER A 387 12.56 36.69 -1.19
N GLU A 388 12.57 37.86 -0.51
CA GLU A 388 12.59 37.96 0.94
C GLU A 388 11.23 37.66 1.60
N THR A 389 10.12 37.94 0.90
CA THR A 389 8.77 37.77 1.44
C THR A 389 8.17 36.40 1.14
N CYS A 390 8.63 35.71 0.10
CA CYS A 390 8.05 34.42 -0.30
C CYS A 390 8.85 33.20 0.24
N GLY A 391 9.91 33.43 1.02
CA GLY A 391 10.78 32.36 1.54
C GLY A 391 10.06 31.25 2.34
N TRP A 392 8.98 31.59 3.05
CA TRP A 392 8.16 30.62 3.79
C TRP A 392 7.51 29.54 2.90
N ARG A 393 7.25 29.84 1.61
CA ARG A 393 6.65 28.89 0.66
C ARG A 393 7.55 27.70 0.39
N LEU A 394 8.86 27.91 0.35
CA LEU A 394 9.87 26.85 0.21
C LEU A 394 9.95 26.00 1.49
N GLN A 395 9.97 26.68 2.65
CA GLN A 395 10.01 26.02 3.96
C GLN A 395 8.78 25.16 4.23
N LEU A 396 7.62 25.54 3.67
CA LEU A 396 6.41 24.73 3.71
C LEU A 396 6.57 23.40 2.97
N CYS A 397 7.18 23.39 1.79
CA CYS A 397 7.47 22.16 1.05
C CYS A 397 8.49 21.27 1.78
N LEU A 398 9.50 21.88 2.41
CA LEU A 398 10.46 21.16 3.26
C LEU A 398 9.79 20.53 4.49
N LEU A 399 8.88 21.27 5.15
CA LEU A 399 8.08 20.72 6.25
C LEU A 399 7.20 19.55 5.77
N HIS A 400 6.59 19.66 4.59
CA HIS A 400 5.80 18.57 4.02
C HIS A 400 6.65 17.29 3.83
N LEU A 401 7.87 17.42 3.29
CA LEU A 401 8.82 16.30 3.19
C LEU A 401 9.21 15.74 4.57
N TRP A 402 9.47 16.62 5.55
CA TRP A 402 9.76 16.21 6.93
C TRP A 402 8.62 15.37 7.52
N LEU A 403 7.37 15.81 7.34
CA LEU A 403 6.18 15.13 7.86
C LEU A 403 6.03 13.72 7.29
N TRP A 404 6.43 13.48 6.04
CA TRP A 404 6.47 12.12 5.47
C TRP A 404 7.47 11.22 6.21
N VAL A 405 8.66 11.72 6.54
CA VAL A 405 9.64 10.95 7.33
C VAL A 405 9.11 10.66 8.74
N THR A 406 8.51 11.66 9.39
CA THR A 406 7.87 11.48 10.70
C THR A 406 6.74 10.45 10.65
N ALA A 407 5.90 10.47 9.61
CA ALA A 407 4.81 9.52 9.43
C ALA A 407 5.33 8.08 9.25
N MET A 408 6.42 7.88 8.51
CA MET A 408 7.06 6.56 8.39
C MET A 408 7.65 6.06 9.72
N GLY A 409 8.12 6.96 10.58
CA GLY A 409 8.62 6.64 11.91
C GLY A 409 7.53 6.41 12.97
N LEU A 410 6.27 6.72 12.69
CA LEU A 410 5.18 6.69 13.67
C LEU A 410 5.00 5.31 14.34
N PRO A 411 5.03 4.16 13.63
CA PRO A 411 4.92 2.86 14.28
C PRO A 411 6.05 2.61 15.29
N ALA A 412 7.29 3.02 14.98
CA ALA A 412 8.42 2.90 15.89
C ALA A 412 8.24 3.79 17.13
N ALA A 413 7.72 5.01 16.96
CA ALA A 413 7.39 5.89 18.08
C ALA A 413 6.30 5.28 18.98
N ILE A 414 5.22 4.72 18.40
CA ILE A 414 4.12 4.08 19.15
C ILE A 414 4.65 2.91 19.98
N VAL A 415 5.46 2.04 19.38
CA VAL A 415 6.09 0.93 20.10
C VAL A 415 6.96 1.47 21.24
N TRP A 416 7.79 2.48 21.00
CA TRP A 416 8.62 3.09 22.03
C TRP A 416 7.79 3.66 23.21
N PHE A 417 6.69 4.37 22.92
CA PHE A 417 5.79 4.88 23.95
C PHE A 417 5.11 3.76 24.75
N SER A 418 4.78 2.62 24.10
CA SER A 418 4.09 1.50 24.75
C SER A 418 4.99 0.68 25.69
N VAL A 419 6.26 0.50 25.34
CA VAL A 419 7.22 -0.29 26.15
C VAL A 419 7.87 0.58 27.25
N GLY A 420 7.84 1.90 27.08
CA GLY A 420 8.34 2.87 28.04
C GLY A 420 9.85 3.13 27.91
N PRO A 421 10.31 4.32 28.33
CA PRO A 421 11.67 4.81 28.09
C PRO A 421 12.79 4.06 28.83
N LEU A 422 12.42 3.28 29.86
CA LEU A 422 13.34 2.57 30.74
C LEU A 422 13.53 1.09 30.35
N SER A 423 12.81 0.61 29.34
CA SER A 423 12.97 -0.75 28.85
C SER A 423 14.27 -0.87 28.04
N PRO A 424 15.06 -1.94 28.23
CA PRO A 424 16.26 -2.16 27.42
C PRO A 424 15.84 -2.26 25.96
N ARG A 425 16.41 -1.40 25.10
CA ARG A 425 16.14 -1.41 23.66
C ARG A 425 16.36 -2.84 23.14
N PRO A 426 15.43 -3.42 22.37
CA PRO A 426 15.73 -4.64 21.64
C PRO A 426 16.98 -4.35 20.79
N GLY A 427 18.02 -5.17 20.94
CA GLY A 427 19.44 -4.87 20.63
C GLY A 427 19.81 -4.60 19.17
N GLY A 428 18.94 -4.04 18.34
CA GLY A 428 19.25 -3.55 16.99
C GLY A 428 19.50 -2.04 16.98
N ALA A 429 20.41 -1.60 16.09
CA ALA A 429 20.55 -0.19 15.76
C ALA A 429 19.26 0.33 15.09
N ASP A 430 18.75 1.49 15.52
CA ASP A 430 17.55 2.12 14.94
C ASP A 430 17.83 2.48 13.47
N PRO A 431 17.12 1.88 12.49
CA PRO A 431 17.37 2.10 11.07
C PRO A 431 17.05 3.54 10.63
N LEU A 432 16.23 4.28 11.37
CA LEU A 432 15.88 5.67 11.08
C LEU A 432 16.92 6.65 11.64
N ALA A 433 17.73 6.24 12.62
CA ALA A 433 18.72 7.10 13.27
C ALA A 433 19.66 7.84 12.30
N PRO A 434 20.37 7.18 11.35
CA PRO A 434 21.29 7.90 10.46
C PRO A 434 20.54 8.96 9.63
N THR A 435 19.37 8.61 9.10
CA THR A 435 18.52 9.51 8.32
C THR A 435 18.08 10.71 9.15
N ALA A 436 17.60 10.49 10.37
CA ALA A 436 17.18 11.55 11.28
C ALA A 436 18.35 12.47 11.65
N THR A 437 19.54 11.92 11.91
CA THR A 437 20.74 12.71 12.21
C THR A 437 21.10 13.65 11.06
N PHE A 438 21.20 13.15 9.82
CA PHE A 438 21.53 14.00 8.67
C PHE A 438 20.47 15.07 8.41
N LEU A 439 19.21 14.70 8.56
CA LEU A 439 18.08 15.58 8.31
C LEU A 439 17.94 16.67 9.40
N ILE A 440 18.23 16.35 10.67
CA ILE A 440 18.32 17.32 11.77
C ILE A 440 19.53 18.24 11.60
N LEU A 441 20.69 17.70 11.20
CA LEU A 441 21.89 18.50 10.93
C LEU A 441 21.67 19.52 9.80
N ALA A 442 20.97 19.13 8.73
CA ALA A 442 20.63 20.04 7.65
C ALA A 442 19.82 21.25 8.13
N GLN A 443 18.98 21.09 9.16
CA GLN A 443 18.21 22.20 9.73
C GLN A 443 19.04 23.24 10.48
N ALA A 444 20.27 22.91 10.89
CA ALA A 444 21.18 23.90 11.47
C ALA A 444 21.41 25.09 10.52
N VAL A 445 21.36 24.81 9.22
CA VAL A 445 21.45 25.80 8.14
C VAL A 445 20.06 26.27 7.73
N LEU A 446 19.13 25.34 7.45
CA LEU A 446 17.85 25.69 6.84
C LEU A 446 16.90 26.48 7.75
N TRP A 447 17.03 26.37 9.08
CA TRP A 447 16.25 27.16 10.05
C TRP A 447 16.83 28.54 10.34
N GLN A 448 17.91 28.95 9.65
CA GLN A 448 18.42 30.30 9.78
C GLN A 448 17.45 31.32 9.16
N PRO A 449 17.31 32.53 9.74
CA PRO A 449 16.26 33.49 9.37
C PRO A 449 16.38 34.09 7.96
N PHE A 450 17.52 33.91 7.28
CA PHE A 450 17.80 34.45 5.94
C PHE A 450 17.81 33.36 4.85
N VAL A 451 17.19 32.20 5.11
CA VAL A 451 17.08 31.09 4.16
C VAL A 451 15.64 31.00 3.61
N PRO A 452 15.45 30.89 2.29
CA PRO A 452 16.46 30.80 1.22
C PRO A 452 17.19 32.12 0.93
N ASN A 453 18.50 32.05 0.67
CA ASN A 453 19.30 33.19 0.23
C ASN A 453 18.85 33.64 -1.18
N PRO A 454 18.33 34.87 -1.36
CA PRO A 454 17.78 35.31 -2.63
C PRO A 454 18.81 35.41 -3.77
N GLN A 455 20.09 35.60 -3.44
CA GLN A 455 21.20 35.68 -4.40
C GLN A 455 22.00 34.36 -4.49
N GLY A 456 21.42 33.27 -3.98
CA GLY A 456 22.09 31.99 -3.92
C GLY A 456 22.56 31.51 -5.29
N LEU A 457 23.87 31.34 -5.43
CA LEU A 457 24.43 30.58 -6.55
C LEU A 457 23.95 29.12 -6.42
N TYR A 458 23.87 28.41 -7.55
CA TYR A 458 23.59 26.97 -7.62
C TYR A 458 22.16 26.48 -7.34
N TYR A 459 21.13 27.34 -7.38
CA TYR A 459 19.75 26.85 -7.32
C TYR A 459 19.37 25.93 -8.50
N ARG A 460 19.90 26.21 -9.70
CA ARG A 460 19.64 25.41 -10.90
C ARG A 460 20.15 23.95 -10.83
N PRO A 461 21.42 23.66 -10.46
CA PRO A 461 21.88 22.29 -10.31
C PRO A 461 21.18 21.55 -9.16
N VAL A 462 20.84 22.24 -8.06
CA VAL A 462 20.07 21.62 -6.97
C VAL A 462 18.65 21.27 -7.42
N ALA A 463 17.99 22.12 -8.23
CA ALA A 463 16.69 21.80 -8.81
C ALA A 463 16.75 20.52 -9.67
N TRP A 464 17.79 20.36 -10.51
CA TRP A 464 18.01 19.14 -11.29
C TRP A 464 18.24 17.91 -10.41
N LEU A 465 19.01 18.06 -9.32
CA LEU A 465 19.18 16.99 -8.34
C LEU A 465 17.83 16.58 -7.74
N PHE A 466 16.95 17.51 -7.43
CA PHE A 466 15.63 17.22 -6.84
C PHE A 466 14.71 16.51 -7.84
N ARG A 467 14.77 16.85 -9.14
CA ARG A 467 14.11 16.07 -10.20
C ARG A 467 14.63 14.64 -10.27
N LEU A 468 15.95 14.44 -10.26
CA LEU A 468 16.56 13.11 -10.23
C LEU A 468 16.16 12.31 -8.98
N LEU A 469 16.15 12.94 -7.81
CA LEU A 469 15.71 12.31 -6.55
C LEU A 469 14.22 11.97 -6.58
N SER A 470 13.38 12.80 -7.22
CA SER A 470 11.96 12.51 -7.43
C SER A 470 11.77 11.24 -8.26
N PHE A 471 12.45 11.14 -9.40
CA PHE A 471 12.42 9.95 -10.25
C PHE A 471 12.97 8.71 -9.52
N ALA A 472 14.10 8.84 -8.83
CA ALA A 472 14.71 7.76 -8.05
C ALA A 472 13.78 7.27 -6.92
N CYS A 473 12.99 8.16 -6.32
CA CYS A 473 12.03 7.79 -5.27
C CYS A 473 10.99 6.78 -5.78
N VAL A 474 10.45 7.00 -6.98
CA VAL A 474 9.43 6.13 -7.59
C VAL A 474 10.00 4.82 -8.15
N LEU A 475 11.31 4.74 -8.36
CA LEU A 475 11.98 3.50 -8.77
C LEU A 475 12.46 2.64 -7.60
N LEU A 476 12.96 3.27 -6.54
CA LEU A 476 13.75 2.58 -5.50
C LEU A 476 13.03 2.40 -4.17
N SER A 477 11.92 3.13 -3.94
CA SER A 477 11.23 3.15 -2.65
C SER A 477 9.74 2.72 -2.60
N PRO A 478 9.03 2.38 -3.69
CA PRO A 478 7.62 1.95 -3.60
C PRO A 478 7.39 0.79 -2.62
N VAL A 479 8.28 -0.21 -2.61
CA VAL A 479 8.19 -1.38 -1.73
C VAL A 479 9.04 -1.15 -0.48
N ARG A 480 10.26 -0.61 -0.65
CA ARG A 480 11.24 -0.38 0.40
C ARG A 480 11.19 1.07 0.89
N MET A 481 10.12 1.41 1.60
CA MET A 481 9.84 2.79 2.03
C MET A 481 10.96 3.46 2.84
N TYR A 482 11.82 2.72 3.54
CA TYR A 482 12.96 3.30 4.28
C TYR A 482 13.93 4.07 3.38
N ARG A 483 14.04 3.71 2.09
CA ARG A 483 14.86 4.43 1.10
C ARG A 483 14.28 5.80 0.79
N ALA A 484 12.96 5.98 0.87
CA ALA A 484 12.33 7.28 0.67
C ALA A 484 12.79 8.28 1.74
N ALA A 485 12.90 7.84 3.01
CA ALA A 485 13.41 8.68 4.08
C ALA A 485 14.86 9.13 3.84
N GLN A 486 15.71 8.23 3.32
CA GLN A 486 17.09 8.55 2.94
C GLN A 486 17.13 9.58 1.80
N ILE A 487 16.29 9.43 0.77
CA ILE A 487 16.17 10.38 -0.35
C ILE A 487 15.76 11.78 0.18
N ILE A 488 14.82 11.84 1.12
CA ILE A 488 14.41 13.10 1.75
C ILE A 488 15.57 13.75 2.53
N ALA A 489 16.34 12.97 3.28
CA ALA A 489 17.50 13.48 3.99
C ALA A 489 18.56 14.04 3.02
N VAL A 490 18.84 13.34 1.91
CA VAL A 490 19.74 13.83 0.86
C VAL A 490 19.24 15.15 0.27
N ALA A 491 17.94 15.29 0.02
CA ALA A 491 17.36 16.53 -0.49
C ALA A 491 17.59 17.70 0.49
N HIS A 492 17.32 17.51 1.79
CA HIS A 492 17.56 18.54 2.81
C HIS A 492 19.04 18.90 2.93
N VAL A 493 19.93 17.90 2.94
CA VAL A 493 21.38 18.12 3.01
C VAL A 493 21.88 18.86 1.77
N ALA A 494 21.42 18.51 0.58
CA ALA A 494 21.81 19.19 -0.66
C ALA A 494 21.39 20.66 -0.67
N LEU A 495 20.17 20.97 -0.21
CA LEU A 495 19.73 22.34 -0.07
C LEU A 495 20.52 23.09 1.01
N ALA A 496 20.76 22.47 2.17
CA ALA A 496 21.58 23.06 3.24
C ALA A 496 23.01 23.37 2.76
N LEU A 497 23.62 22.45 2.02
CA LEU A 497 24.95 22.63 1.45
C LEU A 497 24.96 23.78 0.43
N GLN A 498 23.93 23.88 -0.42
CA GLN A 498 23.80 24.99 -1.35
C GLN A 498 23.66 26.34 -0.63
N GLN A 499 22.92 26.40 0.47
CA GLN A 499 22.80 27.62 1.28
C GLN A 499 24.14 27.99 1.94
N LEU A 500 24.90 27.01 2.44
CA LEU A 500 26.24 27.22 3.02
C LEU A 500 27.25 27.73 2.00
N LEU A 501 27.23 27.19 0.78
CA LEU A 501 28.16 27.54 -0.28
C LEU A 501 27.78 28.85 -1.00
N SER A 502 26.56 29.35 -0.79
CA SER A 502 26.13 30.61 -1.37
C SER A 502 26.83 31.79 -0.68
N PRO A 503 27.47 32.71 -1.42
CA PRO A 503 28.13 33.86 -0.82
C PRO A 503 27.08 34.73 -0.12
N GLN A 504 27.24 34.91 1.19
CA GLN A 504 26.49 35.92 1.93
C GLN A 504 27.15 37.26 1.64
N GLN A 505 26.47 38.16 0.92
CA GLN A 505 26.93 39.56 0.85
C GLN A 505 26.84 40.16 2.26
N LEU A 506 27.95 40.13 3.00
CA LEU A 506 28.19 41.07 4.09
C LEU A 506 28.07 42.46 3.47
N GLY A 507 27.10 43.24 3.98
CA GLY A 507 26.63 44.46 3.37
C GLY A 507 27.75 45.32 2.82
N HIS A 508 27.68 45.62 1.52
CA HIS A 508 28.37 46.78 0.98
C HIS A 508 27.81 47.98 1.75
N LYS A 509 28.62 48.56 2.63
CA LYS A 509 28.46 49.97 2.98
C LYS A 509 28.60 50.71 1.66
N ALA A 510 27.50 51.27 1.17
CA ALA A 510 27.57 52.33 0.19
C ALA A 510 28.21 53.50 0.93
N ASP A 511 29.48 53.77 0.59
CA ASP A 511 30.09 55.08 0.81
C ASP A 511 29.55 56.08 -0.23
#